data_AF-A0A2S3ZWD4-F1
#
_entry.id   AF-A0A2S3ZWD4-F1
#
_cell.length_a   1.000
_cell.length_b   1.000
_cell.length_c   1.000
_cell.angle_alpha   90.00
_cell.angle_beta   90.00
_cell.angle_gamma   90.00
#
_symmetry.space_group_name_H-M   'P 1'
#
loop_
_entity.id
_entity.type
_entity.pdbx_description
1 polymer ?
#
loop_
_entity_poly.entity_id
_entity_poly.type
_entity_poly.pdbx_seq_one_letter_code
_entity_poly.pdbx_strand_id
1 'polypeptide(L)' 'MSLMTPASKKEQGFQQVSDPNTAPRSLGEQRAQIAAARLQVTLDRRLGRKSSSADKALAKKPL' A
#
# COMPACT_ATOMS: atom_id res chain seq x y z
N MET A 1 31.93 36.25 -13.65
CA MET A 1 32.48 35.39 -12.59
C MET A 1 31.42 35.22 -11.51
N SER A 2 30.59 34.18 -11.59
CA SER A 2 29.74 33.74 -10.46
C SER A 2 29.64 32.22 -10.50
N LEU A 3 30.20 31.61 -9.47
CA LEU A 3 30.17 30.18 -9.17
C LEU A 3 28.82 29.87 -8.52
N MET A 4 28.12 28.83 -8.98
CA MET A 4 27.15 28.13 -8.13
C MET A 4 27.21 26.63 -8.41
N THR A 5 27.69 25.93 -7.39
CA THR A 5 27.76 24.48 -7.19
C THR A 5 26.37 23.82 -7.20
N PRO A 6 26.26 22.51 -7.49
CA PRO A 6 24.99 21.80 -7.54
C PRO A 6 24.57 21.37 -6.12
N ALA A 7 23.41 21.83 -5.67
CA ALA A 7 22.80 21.37 -4.42
C ALA A 7 21.83 20.22 -4.69
N SER A 8 22.20 19.07 -4.14
CA SER A 8 21.41 17.85 -4.01
C SER A 8 20.13 18.08 -3.17
N LYS A 9 19.19 17.13 -3.30
CA LYS A 9 18.24 16.67 -2.26
C LYS A 9 16.85 17.33 -2.27
N LYS A 10 15.84 16.57 -2.70
CA LYS A 10 14.94 15.83 -1.79
C LYS A 10 13.91 15.02 -2.59
N GLU A 11 14.00 13.70 -2.43
CA GLU A 11 12.87 12.83 -2.11
C GLU A 11 11.62 13.02 -2.99
N GLN A 12 11.75 12.60 -4.25
CA GLN A 12 10.57 12.25 -5.04
C GLN A 12 9.87 11.10 -4.33
N GLY A 13 8.73 11.47 -3.75
CA GLY A 13 8.01 10.67 -2.78
C GLY A 13 7.74 9.26 -3.28
N PHE A 14 7.83 8.33 -2.34
CA PHE A 14 7.04 7.10 -2.36
C PHE A 14 5.57 7.48 -2.32
N GLN A 15 5.03 7.90 -3.45
CA GLN A 15 3.61 8.06 -3.67
C GLN A 15 3.25 7.28 -4.93
N GLN A 16 3.45 5.96 -4.85
CA GLN A 16 2.61 5.06 -5.62
C GLN A 16 1.23 5.02 -4.93
N VAL A 17 0.51 6.14 -5.03
CA VAL A 17 -0.93 6.19 -4.84
C VAL A 17 -1.51 5.55 -6.09
N SER A 18 -1.68 4.23 -6.04
CA SER A 18 -2.42 3.51 -7.06
C SER A 18 -3.88 3.98 -6.97
N ASP A 19 -4.28 4.88 -7.86
CA ASP A 19 -5.67 5.22 -8.10
C ASP A 19 -6.49 3.93 -8.28
N PRO A 20 -7.56 3.69 -7.50
CA PRO A 20 -8.22 2.39 -7.50
C PRO A 20 -9.11 2.11 -8.73
N ASN A 21 -9.12 2.95 -9.77
CA ASN A 21 -10.22 2.97 -10.74
C ASN A 21 -9.88 2.91 -12.25
N THR A 22 -8.71 2.45 -12.70
CA THR A 22 -8.52 2.29 -14.17
C THR A 22 -7.45 1.27 -14.58
N ALA A 23 -7.63 -0.01 -14.26
CA ALA A 23 -7.11 -1.15 -15.03
C ALA A 23 -7.73 -2.44 -14.48
N PRO A 24 -7.97 -3.49 -15.31
CA PRO A 24 -8.26 -4.82 -14.79
C PRO A 24 -7.06 -5.27 -13.96
N ARG A 25 -7.19 -5.20 -12.63
CA ARG A 25 -6.14 -5.63 -11.70
C ARG A 25 -5.75 -7.06 -12.04
N SER A 26 -4.46 -7.27 -12.28
CA SER A 26 -3.96 -8.61 -12.56
C SER A 26 -4.29 -9.53 -11.37
N LEU A 27 -4.42 -10.84 -11.63
CA LEU A 27 -4.60 -11.83 -10.55
C LEU A 27 -3.51 -11.71 -9.47
N GLY A 28 -2.28 -11.33 -9.85
CA GLY A 28 -1.18 -11.07 -8.91
C GLY A 28 -1.46 -9.89 -7.98
N GLU A 29 -2.03 -8.81 -8.50
CA GLU A 29 -2.38 -7.63 -7.71
C GLU A 29 -3.55 -7.90 -6.76
N GLN A 30 -4.55 -8.68 -7.21
CA GLN A 30 -5.65 -9.11 -6.35
C GLN A 30 -5.14 -9.99 -5.20
N ARG A 31 -4.21 -10.92 -5.48
CA ARG A 31 -3.56 -11.75 -4.47
C ARG A 31 -2.76 -10.91 -3.48
N ALA A 32 -2.00 -9.94 -3.97
CA ALA A 32 -1.22 -9.03 -3.13
C ALA A 32 -2.13 -8.23 -2.18
N GLN A 33 -3.29 -7.76 -2.66
CA GLN A 33 -4.27 -7.06 -1.82
C GLN A 33 -4.87 -7.96 -0.74
N ILE A 34 -5.20 -9.21 -1.07
CA ILE A 34 -5.70 -10.19 -0.10
C ILE A 34 -4.63 -10.48 0.96
N ALA A 35 -3.37 -10.66 0.54
CA ALA A 35 -2.25 -10.88 1.47
C ALA A 35 -2.00 -9.68 2.39
N ALA A 36 -1.99 -8.47 1.83
CA ALA A 36 -1.85 -7.23 2.59
C ALA A 36 -2.98 -7.06 3.61
N ALA A 37 -4.24 -7.30 3.21
CA ALA A 37 -5.38 -7.24 4.09
C ALA A 37 -5.30 -8.28 5.24
N ARG A 38 -4.86 -9.51 4.95
CA ARG A 38 -4.63 -10.55 5.98
C ARG A 38 -3.56 -10.14 6.99
N LEU A 39 -2.46 -9.56 6.52
CA LEU A 39 -1.38 -9.08 7.38
C LEU A 39 -1.88 -7.94 8.28
N GLN A 40 -2.57 -6.97 7.71
CA GLN A 40 -3.10 -5.81 8.43
C GLN A 40 -4.06 -6.24 9.55
N VAL A 41 -5.01 -7.13 9.25
CA VAL A 41 -5.93 -7.68 10.25
C VAL A 41 -5.19 -8.40 11.39
N THR A 42 -4.12 -9.12 11.06
CA THR A 42 -3.32 -9.83 12.07
C THR A 42 -2.55 -8.86 12.97
N LEU A 43 -1.94 -7.82 12.37
CA LEU A 43 -1.21 -6.78 13.10
C LEU A 43 -2.14 -5.97 14.00
N ASP A 44 -3.29 -5.54 13.48
CA ASP A 44 -4.28 -4.81 14.27
C ASP A 44 -4.75 -5.61 15.48
N ARG A 45 -5.03 -6.92 15.30
CA ARG A 45 -5.37 -7.80 16.43
C ARG A 45 -4.27 -7.86 17.47
N ARG A 46 -3.01 -7.98 17.05
CA ARG A 46 -1.85 -8.01 17.96
C ARG A 46 -1.65 -6.67 18.68
N LEU A 47 -1.97 -5.57 18.02
CA LEU A 47 -1.85 -4.21 18.56
C LEU A 47 -3.11 -3.76 19.32
N GLY A 48 -4.14 -4.60 19.44
CA GLY A 48 -5.42 -4.22 20.06
C GLY A 48 -6.21 -3.16 19.29
N ARG A 49 -5.90 -2.95 18.01
CA ARG A 49 -6.56 -1.97 17.13
C ARG A 49 -7.76 -2.59 16.43
N LYS A 50 -8.76 -1.78 16.11
CA LYS A 50 -9.91 -2.23 15.31
C LYS A 50 -9.52 -2.26 13.84
N SER A 51 -9.50 -3.45 13.23
CA SER A 51 -9.34 -3.56 11.78
C SER A 51 -10.57 -3.08 11.01
N SER A 52 -10.32 -2.46 9.86
CA SER A 52 -11.35 -2.00 8.92
C SER A 52 -12.20 -3.17 8.41
N SER A 53 -13.49 -2.90 8.16
CA SER A 53 -14.42 -3.89 7.59
C SER A 53 -14.00 -4.34 6.18
N ALA A 54 -13.39 -3.44 5.40
CA ALA A 54 -12.88 -3.75 4.07
C ALA A 54 -11.73 -4.77 4.12
N ASP A 55 -10.78 -4.59 5.04
CA ASP A 55 -9.64 -5.51 5.21
C ASP A 55 -10.10 -6.87 5.71
N LYS A 56 -11.10 -6.91 6.62
CA LYS A 56 -11.70 -8.16 7.07
C LYS A 56 -12.40 -8.92 5.94
N ALA A 57 -13.05 -8.20 5.02
CA ALA A 57 -13.72 -8.81 3.87
C ALA A 57 -12.70 -9.35 2.85
N LEU A 58 -11.67 -8.56 2.55
CA LEU A 58 -10.57 -8.96 1.66
C LEU A 58 -9.79 -10.14 2.23
N ALA A 59 -9.54 -10.17 3.53
CA ALA A 59 -8.79 -11.25 4.18
C ALA A 59 -9.48 -12.62 4.07
N LYS A 60 -10.81 -12.65 3.94
CA LYS A 60 -11.60 -13.89 3.79
C LYS A 60 -11.59 -14.45 2.36
N LYS A 61 -11.13 -13.67 1.37
CA LYS A 61 -11.09 -14.14 -0.02
C LYS A 61 -10.02 -15.23 -0.22
N PRO A 62 -10.25 -16.19 -1.12
CA PRO A 62 -9.23 -17.18 -1.52
C PRO A 62 -8.11 -16.52 -2.33
N LEU A 63 -6.89 -17.07 -2.23
CA LEU A 63 -5.71 -16.67 -3.00
C LEU A 63 -5.57 -17.53 -4.26
#